data_AF-A0A821ZJH8-F1
#
_entry.id   AF-A0A821ZJH8-F1
#
_cell.length_a   1.000
_cell.length_b   1.000
_cell.length_c   1.000
_cell.angle_alpha   90.00
_cell.angle_beta   90.00
_cell.angle_gamma   90.00
#
_symmetry.space_group_name_H-M   'P 1'
#
loop_
_entity.id
_entity.type
_entity.pdbx_description
1 polymer ?
#
loop_
_entity_poly.entity_id
_entity_poly.type
_entity_poly.pdbx_seq_one_letter_code
_entity_poly.pdbx_strand_id
1 'polypeptide(L)' 'MQISTSIKTWSAFITAIKQAFGSTKVQELAFEQLKWYKQTVNQSITQYYDKIIELCKKVDP' A
#
# COMPACT_ATOMS: atom_id res chain seq x y z
N MET A 1 -27.47 7.83 -17.78
CA MET A 1 -26.67 8.65 -16.85
C MET A 1 -26.79 8.02 -15.47
N GLN A 2 -25.72 7.36 -14.99
CA GLN A 2 -25.72 6.80 -13.63
C GLN A 2 -25.52 7.95 -12.63
N ILE A 3 -26.55 8.24 -11.84
CA ILE A 3 -26.46 9.19 -10.72
C ILE A 3 -25.77 8.44 -9.59
N SER A 4 -24.50 8.76 -9.33
CA SER A 4 -23.70 8.20 -8.24
C SER A 4 -24.29 8.62 -6.89
N THR A 5 -25.18 7.82 -6.31
CA THR A 5 -25.90 8.13 -5.06
C THR A 5 -25.11 7.88 -3.77
N SER A 6 -23.78 7.80 -3.80
CA SER A 6 -23.02 7.14 -2.71
C SER A 6 -22.37 8.05 -1.66
N ILE A 7 -22.57 9.37 -1.66
CA ILE A 7 -22.01 10.25 -0.62
C ILE A 7 -23.10 11.21 -0.13
N LYS A 8 -23.76 10.86 0.98
CA LYS A 8 -24.86 11.64 1.57
C LYS A 8 -24.42 12.49 2.78
N THR A 9 -23.20 12.32 3.26
CA THR A 9 -22.67 13.02 4.44
C THR A 9 -21.24 13.48 4.18
N TRP A 10 -20.86 14.59 4.83
CA TRP A 10 -19.48 15.10 4.79
C TRP A 10 -18.46 14.08 5.31
N SER A 11 -18.85 13.25 6.29
CA SER A 11 -17.99 12.16 6.79
C SER A 11 -17.76 11.05 5.76
N ALA A 12 -18.78 10.67 4.98
CA ALA A 12 -18.65 9.72 3.89
C ALA A 12 -17.76 10.28 2.76
N PHE A 13 -17.85 11.59 2.49
CA PHE A 13 -16.98 12.28 1.52
C PHE A 13 -15.50 12.21 1.92
N ILE A 14 -15.20 12.59 3.18
CA ILE A 14 -13.83 12.52 3.70
C ILE A 14 -13.31 11.08 3.67
N THR A 15 -14.15 10.10 4.01
CA THR A 15 -13.77 8.68 4.00
C THR A 15 -13.46 8.22 2.57
N ALA A 16 -14.31 8.55 1.60
CA ALA A 16 -14.10 8.20 0.20
C ALA A 16 -12.82 8.82 -0.38
N ILE A 17 -12.54 10.09 -0.06
CA ILE A 17 -11.28 10.74 -0.46
C ILE A 17 -10.08 10.09 0.22
N LYS A 18 -10.13 9.86 1.54
CA LYS A 18 -9.04 9.20 2.26
C LYS A 18 -8.78 7.79 1.75
N GLN A 19 -9.83 7.05 1.38
CA GLN A 19 -9.66 5.74 0.75
C GLN A 19 -9.06 5.88 -0.64
N ALA A 20 -9.64 6.68 -1.54
CA ALA A 20 -9.17 6.80 -2.92
C ALA A 20 -7.72 7.29 -3.03
N PHE A 21 -7.33 8.27 -2.22
CA PHE A 21 -5.98 8.86 -2.27
C PHE A 21 -5.01 8.23 -1.27
N GLY A 22 -5.49 7.79 -0.11
CA GLY A 22 -4.69 7.14 0.90
C GLY A 22 -4.30 5.71 0.54
N SER A 23 -5.20 4.93 -0.09
CA SER A 23 -4.85 3.57 -0.55
C SER A 23 -3.78 3.61 -1.62
N THR A 24 -3.92 4.53 -2.58
CA THR A 24 -3.00 4.69 -3.71
C THR A 24 -1.60 5.07 -3.24
N LYS A 25 -1.48 6.08 -2.37
CA LYS A 25 -0.18 6.52 -1.84
C LYS A 25 0.50 5.46 -0.97
N VAL A 26 -0.27 4.71 -0.18
CA VAL A 26 0.26 3.65 0.67
C VAL A 26 0.77 2.47 -0.16
N GLN A 27 0.03 2.08 -1.21
CA GLN A 27 0.47 1.06 -2.16
C GLN A 27 1.73 1.49 -2.93
N GLU A 28 1.77 2.73 -3.42
CA GLU A 28 2.96 3.28 -4.10
C GLU A 28 4.19 3.25 -3.17
N LEU A 29 4.03 3.64 -1.91
CA LEU A 29 5.12 3.62 -0.93
C LEU A 29 5.59 2.19 -0.65
N ALA A 30 4.67 1.24 -0.49
CA ALA A 30 5.00 -0.18 -0.29
C ALA A 30 5.73 -0.76 -1.51
N PHE A 31 5.29 -0.39 -2.72
CA PHE A 31 5.93 -0.82 -3.96
C PHE A 31 7.32 -0.25 -4.13
N GLU A 32 7.52 1.05 -3.86
CA GLU A 32 8.85 1.66 -3.88
C GLU A 32 9.77 1.05 -2.82
N GLN A 33 9.27 0.73 -1.62
CA GLN A 33 10.05 0.00 -0.62
C GLN A 33 10.52 -1.36 -1.14
N LEU A 34 9.64 -2.15 -1.76
CA LEU A 34 10.00 -3.45 -2.34
C LEU A 34 11.04 -3.30 -3.47
N LYS A 35 10.84 -2.34 -4.37
CA LYS A 35 11.70 -2.07 -5.52
C LYS A 35 13.12 -1.65 -5.14
N TRP A 36 13.26 -0.86 -4.07
CA TRP A 36 14.57 -0.39 -3.61
C TRP A 36 15.22 -1.29 -2.57
N TYR A 37 14.51 -2.29 -2.05
CA TYR A 37 15.05 -3.18 -1.04
C TYR A 37 16.17 -4.06 -1.61
N LYS A 38 17.34 -4.00 -0.98
CA LYS A 38 18.51 -4.81 -1.32
C LYS A 38 19.04 -5.48 -0.06
N GLN A 39 19.56 -6.69 -0.22
CA GLN A 39 20.23 -7.40 0.87
C GLN A 39 21.40 -6.56 1.39
N THR A 40 21.45 -6.38 2.70
CA THR A 40 22.58 -5.69 3.35
C THR A 40 23.68 -6.69 3.72
N VAL A 41 24.92 -6.19 3.87
CA VAL A 41 26.10 -7.04 4.20
C VAL A 41 25.92 -7.81 5.52
N ASN A 42 25.13 -7.26 6.44
CA ASN A 42 24.88 -7.84 7.76
C ASN A 42 23.61 -8.70 7.82
N GLN A 43 22.98 -8.99 6.68
CA GLN A 43 21.73 -9.73 6.61
C GLN A 43 21.95 -11.11 5.99
N SER A 44 21.54 -12.16 6.71
CA SER A 44 21.54 -13.52 6.16
C SER A 44 20.55 -13.66 5.00
N ILE A 45 20.79 -14.64 4.12
CA ILE A 45 19.94 -14.92 2.97
C ILE A 45 18.49 -15.19 3.43
N THR A 46 18.29 -15.99 4.48
CA THR A 46 16.95 -16.29 5.02
C THR A 46 16.22 -15.03 5.47
N GLN A 47 16.90 -14.17 6.25
CA GLN A 47 16.31 -12.89 6.71
C GLN A 47 15.97 -11.95 5.54
N TYR A 48 16.74 -12.00 4.44
CA TYR A 48 16.44 -11.24 3.25
C TYR A 48 15.17 -11.75 2.56
N TYR A 49 15.04 -13.07 2.37
CA TYR A 49 13.85 -13.68 1.79
C TYR A 49 12.60 -13.44 2.63
N ASP A 50 12.69 -13.60 3.96
CA ASP A 50 11.58 -13.33 4.86
C ASP A 50 11.10 -11.88 4.71
N LYS A 51 12.03 -10.93 4.58
CA LYS A 51 11.70 -9.52 4.41
C LYS A 51 11.09 -9.21 3.05
N ILE A 52 11.57 -9.84 1.98
CA ILE A 52 10.97 -9.73 0.64
C ILE A 52 9.52 -10.26 0.66
N ILE A 53 9.28 -11.41 1.29
CA ILE A 53 7.93 -11.99 1.41
C ILE A 53 7.01 -11.04 2.19
N GLU A 54 7.49 -10.44 3.28
CA GLU A 54 6.74 -9.43 4.04
C GLU A 54 6.39 -8.21 3.19
N LEU A 55 7.33 -7.70 2.39
CA LEU A 55 7.11 -6.55 1.52
C LEU A 55 6.13 -6.87 0.37
N CYS A 56 6.20 -8.07 -0.23
CA CYS A 56 5.24 -8.51 -1.24
C CYS A 56 3.81 -8.53 -0.69
N LYS A 57 3.60 -9.08 0.51
CA LYS A 57 2.28 -9.10 1.19
C LYS A 57 1.76 -7.71 1.54
N LYS A 58 2.62 -6.69 1.63
CA LYS A 58 2.22 -5.30 1.88
C LYS A 58 1.79 -4.57 0.61
N VAL A 59 2.37 -4.94 -0.53
CA VAL A 59 2.00 -4.41 -1.85
C VAL A 59 0.68 -5.03 -2.32
N ASP A 60 0.52 -6.34 -2.13
CA ASP A 60 -0.66 -7.12 -2.49
C ASP A 60 -1.12 -7.98 -1.29
N PRO A 61 -1.97 -7.41 -0.41
CA PRO A 61 -2.46 -8.08 0.81
C PRO A 61 -3.42 -9.24 0.56
#